data_AF-A0AAW1XWZ7-F1
#
_entry.id   AF-A0AAW1XWZ7-F1
#
_cell.length_a   1.000
_cell.length_b   1.000
_cell.length_c   1.000
_cell.angle_alpha   90.00
_cell.angle_beta   90.00
_cell.angle_gamma   90.00
#
_symmetry.space_group_name_H-M   'P 1'
#
loop_
_entity.id
_entity.type
_entity.pdbx_description
1 polymer ?
#
loop_
_entity_poly.entity_id
_entity_poly.type
_entity_poly.pdbx_seq_one_letter_code
_entity_poly.pdbx_strand_id
1 'polypeptide(L)' 'MEQKGCSPNGWTYNTIIRGFINNNETSRAMEFIQQMVERGFSADASTMELVVDLLCKDKVDLALLPLLKNSL' A
#
# COMPACT_ATOMS: atom_id res chain seq x y z
N MET A 1 13.41 -10.96 4.75
CA MET A 1 12.40 -12.03 4.62
C MET A 1 12.63 -12.80 3.32
N GLU A 2 12.62 -12.10 2.17
CA GLU A 2 12.81 -12.72 0.85
C GLU A 2 14.19 -13.34 0.61
N GLN A 3 15.27 -12.67 1.03
CA GLN A 3 16.63 -13.24 0.93
C GLN A 3 16.81 -14.55 1.71
N LYS A 4 15.89 -14.86 2.64
CA LYS A 4 15.84 -16.11 3.39
C LYS A 4 14.82 -17.11 2.83
N GLY A 5 14.29 -16.87 1.62
CA GLY A 5 13.30 -17.73 0.96
C GLY A 5 11.85 -17.54 1.44
N CYS A 6 11.59 -16.61 2.37
CA CYS A 6 10.24 -16.33 2.85
C CYS A 6 9.62 -15.19 2.04
N SER A 7 8.67 -15.53 1.16
CA SER A 7 7.96 -14.54 0.34
C SER A 7 6.85 -13.84 1.14
N PRO A 8 6.70 -12.51 1.03
CA PRO A 8 5.56 -11.78 1.59
C PRO A 8 4.24 -12.30 1.02
N ASN A 9 3.23 -12.37 1.88
CA ASN A 9 1.84 -12.59 1.49
C ASN A 9 1.02 -11.30 1.71
N GLY A 10 -0.27 -11.33 1.35
CA GLY A 10 -1.15 -10.18 1.53
C GLY A 10 -1.17 -9.62 2.96
N TRP A 11 -1.11 -10.46 3.99
CA TRP A 11 -1.02 -10.01 5.39
C TRP A 11 0.26 -9.22 5.67
N THR A 12 1.39 -9.73 5.18
CA THR A 12 2.70 -9.09 5.32
C THR A 12 2.69 -7.70 4.68
N TYR A 13 2.16 -7.58 3.46
CA TYR A 13 2.01 -6.28 2.78
C TYR A 13 1.14 -5.32 3.59
N ASN A 14 -0.05 -5.74 4.01
CA ASN A 14 -0.94 -4.91 4.83
C ASN A 14 -0.24 -4.38 6.09
N THR A 15 0.48 -5.25 6.82
CA THR A 15 1.23 -4.83 8.02
C THR A 15 2.31 -3.80 7.71
N ILE A 16 3.11 -4.03 6.66
CA ILE A 16 4.21 -3.11 6.29
C ILE A 16 3.66 -1.76 5.84
N ILE A 17 2.63 -1.75 4.99
CA ILE A 17 2.02 -0.53 4.45
C ILE A 17 1.48 0.34 5.60
N ARG A 18 0.73 -0.23 6.54
CA ARG A 18 0.23 0.53 7.70
C ARG A 18 1.36 1.10 8.54
N GLY A 19 2.42 0.33 8.75
CA GLY A 19 3.62 0.79 9.47
C GLY A 19 4.21 2.05 8.84
N PHE A 20 4.37 2.06 7.50
CA PHE A 20 4.88 3.23 6.80
C PHE A 20 3.92 4.43 6.85
N ILE A 21 2.63 4.22 6.65
CA ILE A 21 1.64 5.32 6.74
C ILE A 21 1.68 5.96 8.13
N ASN A 22 1.68 5.15 9.19
CA ASN A 22 1.72 5.64 10.57
C ASN A 22 3.01 6.41 10.92
N ASN A 23 4.11 6.12 10.21
CA ASN A 23 5.38 6.82 10.36
C ASN A 23 5.54 8.02 9.39
N ASN A 24 4.50 8.37 8.64
CA ASN A 24 4.54 9.38 7.58
C ASN A 24 5.58 9.08 6.47
N GLU A 25 5.96 7.81 6.30
CA GLU A 25 6.86 7.35 5.23
C GLU A 25 6.06 7.01 3.97
N THR A 26 5.33 7.99 3.45
CA THR A 26 4.30 7.82 2.41
C THR A 26 4.86 7.22 1.13
N SER A 27 6.02 7.68 0.64
CA SER A 27 6.67 7.14 -0.57
C SER A 27 6.96 5.63 -0.45
N ARG A 28 7.39 5.17 0.73
CA ARG A 28 7.67 3.74 0.97
C ARG A 28 6.38 2.93 1.09
N ALA A 29 5.35 3.48 1.72
CA ALA A 29 4.03 2.87 1.71
C ALA A 29 3.56 2.63 0.26
N MET A 30 3.81 3.59 -0.63
CA MET A 30 3.43 3.49 -2.04
C MET A 30 4.18 2.42 -2.81
N GLU A 31 5.50 2.32 -2.63
CA GLU A 31 6.30 1.25 -3.23
C GLU A 31 5.76 -0.13 -2.85
N PHE A 32 5.34 -0.31 -1.59
CA PHE A 32 4.78 -1.59 -1.13
C PHE A 32 3.35 -1.83 -1.62
N ILE A 33 2.52 -0.80 -1.77
CA ILE A 33 1.19 -0.93 -2.39
C ILE A 33 1.34 -1.36 -3.86
N GLN A 34 2.26 -0.76 -4.60
CA GLN A 34 2.52 -1.15 -5.99
C GLN A 34 2.97 -2.62 -6.07
N GLN A 35 3.97 -3.01 -5.27
CA GLN A 35 4.44 -4.40 -5.22
C GLN A 35 3.34 -5.39 -4.83
N MET A 36 2.45 -5.00 -3.91
CA MET A 36 1.31 -5.82 -3.50
C MET A 36 0.39 -6.12 -4.68
N VAL A 37 0.03 -5.09 -5.46
CA VAL A 37 -0.82 -5.21 -6.66
C VAL A 37 -0.13 -6.01 -7.76
N GLU A 38 1.15 -5.74 -8.03
CA GLU A 38 1.95 -6.48 -9.03
C GLU A 38 2.04 -7.98 -8.71
N ARG A 39 1.98 -8.35 -7.43
CA ARG A 39 1.97 -9.75 -6.98
C ARG A 39 0.57 -10.35 -6.82
N GLY A 40 -0.48 -9.63 -7.23
CA GLY A 40 -1.86 -10.12 -7.21
C GLY A 40 -2.51 -10.12 -5.83
N PHE A 41 -1.97 -9.36 -4.88
CA PHE A 41 -2.60 -9.15 -3.57
C PHE A 41 -3.37 -7.83 -3.54
N SER A 42 -4.33 -7.72 -2.62
CA SER A 42 -5.13 -6.50 -2.42
C SER A 42 -5.12 -6.05 -0.98
N ALA A 43 -5.05 -4.73 -0.76
CA ALA A 43 -5.17 -4.13 0.56
C ALA A 43 -6.50 -4.52 1.20
N ASP A 44 -6.49 -4.84 2.49
CA ASP A 44 -7.74 -5.04 3.22
C ASP A 44 -8.40 -3.70 3.55
N ALA A 45 -9.63 -3.75 4.10
CA ALA A 45 -10.42 -2.56 4.40
C ALA A 45 -9.67 -1.57 5.29
N SER A 46 -9.01 -2.03 6.35
CA SER A 46 -8.29 -1.14 7.27
C SER A 46 -7.04 -0.50 6.66
N THR A 47 -6.35 -1.21 5.76
CA THR A 47 -5.23 -0.62 5.01
C THR A 47 -5.75 0.37 3.97
N MET A 48 -6.84 0.05 3.28
CA MET A 48 -7.44 0.92 2.27
C MET A 48 -7.95 2.23 2.89
N GLU A 49 -8.56 2.18 4.06
CA GLU A 49 -9.00 3.38 4.80
C GLU A 49 -7.83 4.35 5.04
N LEU A 50 -6.68 3.83 5.48
CA LEU A 50 -5.47 4.64 5.69
C LEU A 50 -4.90 5.22 4.38
N VAL A 51 -4.96 4.46 3.28
CA VAL A 51 -4.53 4.94 1.97
C VAL A 51 -5.45 6.08 1.49
N VAL A 52 -6.77 5.95 1.68
CA VAL A 52 -7.73 6.99 1.33
C VAL A 52 -7.52 8.24 2.19
N ASP A 53 -7.31 8.11 3.49
CA ASP A 53 -7.02 9.24 4.38
C ASP A 53 -5.73 9.97 3.97
N LEU A 54 -4.68 9.22 3.63
CA LEU A 54 -3.44 9.78 3.09
C LEU A 54 -3.68 10.57 1.80
N LEU A 55 -4.45 9.99 0.87
CA LEU A 55 -4.82 10.61 -0.41
C LEU A 55 -5.64 11.89 -0.27
N CYS A 56 -6.45 11.99 0.78
CA CYS A 56 -7.24 13.18 1.06
C CYS A 56 -6.40 14.30 1.68
N LYS A 57 -5.32 13.93 2.38
CA LYS A 57 -4.44 14.87 3.10
C LYS A 57 -3.30 15.40 2.23
N ASP A 58 -2.72 14.57 1.38
CA ASP A 58 -1.79 15.00 0.34
C ASP A 58 -2.59 15.50 -0.87
N LYS A 59 -2.13 16.55 -1.57
CA LYS A 59 -2.73 16.90 -2.86
C LYS A 59 -2.50 15.71 -3.79
N VAL A 60 -3.54 14.90 -4.03
CA VAL A 60 -3.56 13.63 -4.78
C VAL A 60 -2.30 13.49 -5.64
N ASP A 61 -1.32 12.75 -5.12
CA ASP A 61 -0.15 12.43 -5.92
C ASP A 61 -0.66 11.67 -7.15
N LEU A 62 -0.25 12.16 -8.31
CA LEU A 62 -0.64 11.73 -9.64
C LEU A 62 -0.34 10.23 -9.80
N ALA A 63 0.69 9.74 -9.10
CA ALA A 63 1.08 8.34 -9.04
C ALA A 63 0.01 7.43 -8.41
N LEU A 64 -0.98 7.99 -7.70
CA LEU A 64 -1.99 7.26 -6.94
C LEU A 64 -3.30 7.06 -7.71
N LEU A 65 -3.48 7.78 -8.81
CA LEU A 65 -4.64 7.66 -9.68
C LEU A 65 -4.86 6.24 -10.24
N PRO A 66 -3.82 5.45 -10.62
CA PRO A 66 -4.01 4.08 -11.10
C PRO A 66 -4.57 3.13 -10.04
N LEU A 67 -4.30 3.38 -8.76
CA LEU A 67 -4.75 2.51 -7.66
C LEU A 67 -6.25 2.68 -7.38
N LEU A 68 -6.78 3.88 -7.57
CA LEU A 68 -8.21 4.17 -7.41
C LEU A 68 -9.07 3.61 -8.55
N LYS A 69 -8.50 3.47 -9.75
CA LYS A 69 -9.21 3.01 -10.94
C LYS A 69 -9.55 1.52 -10.94
N ASN A 70 -8.89 0.72 -10.10
CA ASN A 70 -9.16 -0.72 -10.01
C ASN A 70 -10.27 -1.07 -8.99
N SER A 71 -10.98 -0.05 -8.48
CA SER A 71 -12.02 -0.19 -7.44
C SER A 71 -13.43 0.14 -7.94
N LEU A 72 -13.60 0.49 -9.23
CA LEU A 72 -14.86 0.83 -9.89
C LEU A 72 -15.10 -0.06 -11.12
#